data_AF-A0A1F8FP89-F1
#
_entry.id   AF-A0A1F8FP89-F1
#
_cell.length_a   1.000
_cell.length_b   1.000
_cell.length_c   1.000
_cell.angle_alpha   90.00
_cell.angle_beta   90.00
_cell.angle_gamma   90.00
#
_symmetry.space_group_name_H-M   'P 1'
#
loop_
_entity.id
_entity.type
_entity.pdbx_description
1 polymer ?
#
loop_
_entity_poly.entity_id
_entity_poly.type
_entity_poly.pdbx_seq_one_letter_code
_entity_poly.pdbx_strand_id
1 'polypeptide(L)' 'MNNQTNKKILNIEEAATILSETLEDVAKRKTSLKRARTISRLALELSKITEITNLKNRVEFLEQALKKRR' A
#
# COMPACT_ATOMS: atom_id res chain seq x y z
N MET A 1 -10.19 -21.42 24.43
CA MET A 1 -10.45 -21.19 23.00
C MET A 1 -9.36 -20.28 22.47
N ASN A 2 -8.38 -20.84 21.75
CA ASN A 2 -7.28 -20.06 21.17
C ASN A 2 -7.78 -19.38 19.89
N ASN A 3 -8.10 -18.09 19.97
CA ASN A 3 -8.38 -17.26 18.80
C ASN A 3 -7.04 -16.92 18.12
N GLN A 4 -6.49 -17.89 17.38
CA GLN A 4 -5.47 -17.60 16.38
C GLN A 4 -6.14 -16.76 15.30
N THR A 5 -5.98 -15.44 15.42
CA THR A 5 -6.35 -14.49 14.36
C THR A 5 -5.49 -14.84 13.16
N ASN A 6 -6.09 -15.58 12.23
CA ASN A 6 -5.51 -15.92 10.94
C ASN A 6 -5.34 -14.59 10.19
N LYS A 7 -4.21 -13.91 10.39
CA LYS A 7 -3.89 -12.64 9.75
C LYS A 7 -3.77 -12.93 8.26
N LYS A 8 -4.85 -12.71 7.51
CA LYS A 8 -4.83 -12.75 6.06
C LYS A 8 -3.82 -11.69 5.60
N ILE A 9 -2.70 -12.14 5.05
CA ILE A 9 -1.75 -11.25 4.39
C ILE A 9 -2.46 -10.77 3.13
N LEU A 10 -2.81 -9.48 3.12
CA LEU A 10 -3.39 -8.82 1.95
C LEU A 10 -2.32 -8.70 0.87
N ASN A 11 -2.62 -9.18 -0.33
CA ASN A 11 -1.78 -8.90 -1.49
C ASN A 11 -2.04 -7.46 -2.01
N ILE A 12 -1.20 -7.00 -2.94
CA ILE A 12 -1.26 -5.62 -3.44
C ILE A 12 -2.56 -5.38 -4.23
N GLU A 13 -3.04 -6.34 -5.02
CA GLU A 13 -4.28 -6.19 -5.80
C GLU A 13 -5.53 -6.08 -4.90
N GLU A 14 -5.62 -6.90 -3.85
CA GLU A 14 -6.70 -6.84 -2.86
C GLU A 14 -6.67 -5.50 -2.12
N ALA A 15 -5.48 -5.00 -1.75
CA ALA A 15 -5.34 -3.70 -1.11
C ALA A 15 -5.77 -2.55 -2.04
N ALA A 16 -5.39 -2.60 -3.32
CA ALA A 16 -5.79 -1.62 -4.33
C ALA A 16 -7.31 -1.63 -4.58
N THR A 17 -7.92 -2.81 -4.56
CA THR A 17 -9.37 -2.99 -4.71
C THR A 17 -10.11 -2.33 -3.56
N ILE A 18 -9.72 -2.63 -2.31
CA ILE A 18 -10.32 -2.01 -1.11
C ILE A 18 -10.17 -0.49 -1.12
N LEU A 19 -9.01 0.01 -1.56
CA LEU A 19 -8.77 1.44 -1.71
C LEU A 19 -9.72 2.08 -2.73
N SER A 20 -9.87 1.48 -3.91
CA SER A 20 -10.76 1.98 -4.95
C SER A 20 -12.22 1.98 -4.50
N GLU A 21 -12.71 0.86 -3.95
CA GLU A 21 -14.07 0.76 -3.41
C GLU A 21 -14.33 1.81 -2.34
N THR A 22 -13.36 2.03 -1.45
CA THR A 22 -13.50 3.05 -0.42
C THR A 22 -13.58 4.44 -1.01
N LEU A 23 -12.73 4.78 -1.99
CA LEU A 23 -12.77 6.09 -2.64
C LEU A 23 -14.12 6.32 -3.32
N GLU A 24 -14.67 5.28 -3.95
CA GLU A 24 -16.00 5.32 -4.55
C GLU A 24 -17.11 5.50 -3.50
N ASP A 25 -17.03 4.79 -2.38
CA ASP A 25 -17.96 4.95 -1.25
C ASP A 25 -17.89 6.36 -0.63
N VAL A 26 -16.70 6.96 -0.55
CA VAL A 26 -16.52 8.34 -0.11
C VAL A 26 -17.18 9.30 -1.10
N ALA A 27 -16.93 9.14 -2.39
CA ALA A 27 -17.52 9.97 -3.44
C ALA A 27 -19.05 9.88 -3.44
N LYS A 28 -19.60 8.67 -3.21
CA LYS A 28 -21.04 8.40 -3.10
C LYS A 28 -21.63 8.71 -1.73
N ARG A 29 -20.84 9.22 -0.77
CA ARG A 29 -21.24 9.47 0.63
C ARG A 29 -21.84 8.24 1.33
N LYS A 30 -21.45 7.04 0.92
CA LYS A 30 -21.88 5.74 1.48
C LYS A 30 -21.06 5.30 2.69
N THR A 31 -20.05 6.06 3.08
CA THR A 31 -19.17 5.77 4.21
C THR A 31 -19.10 6.92 5.19
N SER A 32 -18.75 6.63 6.44
CA SER A 32 -18.57 7.67 7.47
C SER A 32 -17.29 8.45 7.24
N LEU A 33 -17.30 9.74 7.59
CA LEU A 33 -16.10 10.61 7.52
C LEU A 33 -14.91 10.03 8.29
N LYS A 34 -15.18 9.36 9.42
CA LYS A 34 -14.14 8.69 10.23
C LYS A 34 -13.46 7.57 9.44
N ARG A 35 -14.25 6.69 8.81
CA ARG A 35 -13.74 5.58 7.99
C ARG A 35 -12.99 6.11 6.76
N ALA A 36 -13.54 7.12 6.08
CA ALA A 36 -12.89 7.80 4.95
C ALA A 36 -11.50 8.34 5.33
N ARG A 37 -11.41 9.05 6.47
CA ARG A 37 -10.16 9.65 6.95
C ARG A 37 -9.11 8.60 7.30
N THR A 38 -9.51 7.51 7.96
CA THR A 38 -8.61 6.39 8.26
C THR A 38 -8.05 5.78 6.98
N ILE A 39 -8.89 5.52 5.99
CA ILE A 39 -8.44 4.86 4.75
C ILE A 39 -7.57 5.80 3.90
N SER A 40 -7.89 7.10 3.84
CA SER A 40 -7.01 8.10 3.22
C SER A 40 -5.62 8.12 3.86
N ARG A 41 -5.53 8.04 5.18
CA ARG A 41 -4.24 8.00 5.89
C ARG A 41 -3.46 6.72 5.60
N LEU A 42 -4.14 5.57 5.54
CA LEU A 42 -3.53 4.30 5.14
C LEU A 42 -3.03 4.34 3.69
N ALA A 43 -3.81 4.92 2.77
CA ALA A 43 -3.42 5.13 1.37
C ALA A 43 -2.14 5.94 1.25
N LEU A 44 -2.05 7.05 2.01
CA LEU A 44 -0.88 7.93 2.01
C LEU A 44 0.37 7.21 2.52
N GLU A 45 0.26 6.47 3.62
CA GLU A 45 1.40 5.72 4.15
C GLU A 45 1.82 4.59 3.20
N LEU A 46 0.87 3.89 2.57
CA LEU A 46 1.15 2.90 1.52
C LEU A 46 1.90 3.52 0.34
N SER A 47 1.47 4.69 -0.14
CA SER A 47 2.13 5.41 -1.23
C SER A 47 3.59 5.72 -0.92
N LYS A 48 3.88 6.19 0.31
CA LYS A 48 5.26 6.47 0.74
C LYS A 48 6.12 5.21 0.76
N ILE A 49 5.56 4.11 1.25
CA ILE A 49 6.26 2.82 1.28
C ILE A 49 6.59 2.38 -0.15
N THR A 50 5.63 2.45 -1.08
CA THR A 50 5.85 2.12 -2.50
C THR A 50 6.94 2.98 -3.13
N GLU A 51 6.96 4.28 -2.86
CA GLU A 51 7.98 5.20 -3.36
C GLU A 51 9.38 4.82 -2.84
N ILE A 52 9.50 4.56 -1.54
CA ILE A 52 10.75 4.12 -0.91
C ILE A 52 11.23 2.78 -1.51
N THR A 53 10.32 1.81 -1.67
CA THR A 53 10.65 0.50 -2.27
C THR A 53 11.13 0.65 -3.71
N ASN A 54 10.46 1.47 -4.52
CA ASN A 54 10.88 1.71 -5.90
C ASN A 54 12.25 2.40 -5.96
N LEU A 55 12.49 3.37 -5.09
CA LEU A 55 13.79 4.04 -4.99
C LEU A 55 14.90 3.05 -4.63
N LYS A 56 14.65 2.17 -3.67
CA LYS A 56 15.59 1.10 -3.28
C LYS A 56 15.91 0.17 -4.45
N ASN A 57 14.90 -0.29 -5.18
CA ASN A 57 15.11 -1.15 -6.36
C ASN A 57 15.97 -0.46 -7.44
N ARG A 58 15.76 0.85 -7.65
CA ARG A 58 16.58 1.64 -8.58
C ARG A 58 18.02 1.78 -8.12
N VAL A 59 18.25 2.00 -6.82
CA VAL A 59 19.60 2.03 -6.24
C VAL A 59 20.30 0.70 -6.42
N GLU A 60 19.64 -0.42 -6.08
CA GLU A 60 20.20 -1.77 -6.26
C GLU A 60 20.56 -2.04 -7.73
N PHE A 61 19.71 -1.64 -8.68
CA PHE A 61 20.01 -1.74 -10.10
C PHE A 61 21.28 -0.95 -10.49
N LEU A 62 21.40 0.30 -10.02
CA LEU A 62 22.55 1.14 -10.30
C LEU A 62 23.85 0.60 -9.68
N GLU A 63 23.78 0.08 -8.45
CA GLU A 63 24.92 -0.57 -7.79
C GLU A 63 25.39 -1.80 -8.57
N GLN A 64 24.47 -2.63 -9.06
CA GLN A 64 24.79 -3.78 -9.89
C GLN A 64 25.41 -3.36 -11.24
N ALA A 65 24.88 -2.30 -11.87
CA ALA A 65 25.42 -1.77 -13.11
C ALA A 65 26.84 -1.21 -12.93
N LEU A 66 27.13 -0.53 -11.81
CA LEU A 66 28.47 -0.03 -11.49
C LEU A 66 29.45 -1.17 -11.17
N LYS A 67 29.01 -2.20 -10.43
CA LYS A 67 29.82 -3.40 -10.16
C LYS A 67 30.24 -4.12 -11.45
N LYS A 68 29.39 -4.14 -12.48
CA LYS A 68 29.71 -4.75 -13.78
C LYS A 68 30.66 -3.91 -14.65
N ARG A 69 30.80 -2.62 -14.36
CA ARG A 69 31.73 -1.71 -15.07
C ARG A 69 33.12 -1.66 -14.43
N ARG A 70 33.24 -2.07 -13.17
CA ARG A 70 34.52 -2.35 -12.51
C ARG A 70 34.97 -3.76 -12.82
#